data_AF-A0A5J5FSC7-F1
#
_entry.id   AF-A0A5J5FSC7-F1
#
_cell.length_a   1.000
_cell.length_b   1.000
_cell.length_c   1.000
_cell.angle_alpha   90.00
_cell.angle_beta   90.00
_cell.angle_gamma   90.00
#
_symmetry.space_group_name_H-M   'P 1'
#
loop_
_entity.id
_entity.type
_entity.pdbx_description
1 polymer ?
#
loop_
_entity_poly.entity_id
_entity_poly.type
_entity_poly.pdbx_seq_one_letter_code
_entity_poly.pdbx_strand_id
1 'polypeptide(L)'
;MIPDISQALSWLEKNPQALAGIQRGIERETLRVQANGHLATTGHPQALGAALTHSWITTDFAEALLEFITPVERDVDHLLTFLRDIHRHVARNIGDERMWPLSMPCFIADGQDIELAQYGSSNIGRFKTLYREGLKNRYGALMQVISGVHYNFSLPLSFWQARTGIRDAESGKDQISAGYLRLIRNYYRFGWVIPYLFGASPAICSSFLQGKETALPFERTEKGMCYLPYATSLRLSDLGYTNKSQSNLGITFNDLDTYIAGLKRAIKTPSEEYIRLGVKRDGRYLQLNTNVLQIENELYAPVRPKRVTRSGESPSDALRRGGIEYIEVRSLDINPFSPIGVNHSQVRFLDLFLIWCALADAPEMSSAELLCTRKNWNRVILEGRKPGQTIGLGCESEQRPIAGVGKSLFADLRRVAEVLDRDSAQPYYQQVCEELLPCFEQPDSTYSGRLLAQMKEQGNGAFGLRLAGQYREMLRSEPLEILTAERLAAECERSWQRQRQLESDDKLGFDAYLAGQEQG
;
A
#
# COMPACT_ATOMS: atom_id res chain seq x y z
N MET A 1 12.10 -8.66 23.26
CA MET A 1 10.97 -8.16 22.44
C MET A 1 11.03 -8.75 21.03
N ILE A 2 12.17 -8.67 20.35
CA ILE A 2 12.43 -9.51 19.17
C ILE A 2 12.54 -10.97 19.64
N PRO A 3 11.81 -11.92 19.02
CA PRO A 3 11.92 -13.35 19.35
C PRO A 3 13.31 -13.89 18.99
N ASP A 4 13.80 -14.89 19.72
CA ASP A 4 15.01 -15.60 19.30
C ASP A 4 14.70 -16.49 18.10
N ILE A 5 15.32 -16.18 16.97
CA ILE A 5 15.18 -16.93 15.72
C ILE A 5 16.49 -17.56 15.26
N SER A 6 17.46 -17.71 16.16
CA SER A 6 18.81 -18.19 15.85
C SER A 6 18.81 -19.55 15.14
N GLN A 7 17.88 -20.44 15.51
CA GLN A 7 17.73 -21.74 14.86
C GLN A 7 17.21 -21.60 13.42
N ALA A 8 16.22 -20.72 13.17
CA ALA A 8 15.66 -20.50 11.85
C ALA A 8 16.67 -19.80 10.91
N LEU A 9 17.45 -18.85 11.44
CA LEU A 9 18.55 -18.22 10.70
C LEU A 9 19.66 -19.22 10.37
N SER A 10 20.04 -20.09 11.32
CA SER A 10 21.03 -21.14 11.08
C SER A 10 20.56 -22.16 10.05
N TRP A 11 19.25 -22.44 9.99
CA TRP A 11 18.67 -23.23 8.90
C TRP A 11 18.79 -22.50 7.57
N LEU A 12 18.48 -21.21 7.52
CA LEU A 12 18.56 -20.42 6.28
C LEU A 12 20.00 -20.34 5.74
N GLU A 13 20.98 -20.11 6.61
CA GLU A 13 22.42 -20.05 6.25
C GLU A 13 22.93 -21.35 5.61
N LYS A 14 22.37 -22.49 6.02
CA LYS A 14 22.65 -23.82 5.45
C LYS A 14 21.86 -24.10 4.16
N ASN A 15 20.81 -23.32 3.87
CA ASN A 15 19.92 -23.51 2.73
C ASN A 15 19.76 -22.20 1.91
N PRO A 16 20.85 -21.57 1.42
CA PRO A 16 20.79 -20.25 0.77
C PRO A 16 19.90 -20.25 -0.50
N GLN A 17 19.88 -21.36 -1.24
CA GLN A 17 19.07 -21.54 -2.45
C GLN A 17 17.56 -21.50 -2.17
N ALA A 18 17.14 -21.61 -0.91
CA ALA A 18 15.74 -21.46 -0.50
C ALA A 18 15.19 -20.06 -0.83
N LEU A 19 16.03 -19.03 -0.97
CA LEU A 19 15.59 -17.67 -1.32
C LEU A 19 15.78 -17.32 -2.80
N ALA A 20 16.33 -18.23 -3.60
CA ALA A 20 16.54 -17.98 -5.03
C ALA A 20 15.18 -17.88 -5.75
N GLY A 21 14.90 -16.72 -6.34
CA GLY A 21 13.69 -16.49 -7.13
C GLY A 21 12.53 -15.84 -6.37
N ILE A 22 12.79 -15.08 -5.30
CA ILE A 22 11.81 -14.14 -4.71
C ILE A 22 11.16 -13.31 -5.82
N GLN A 23 9.84 -13.17 -5.73
CA GLN A 23 9.03 -12.42 -6.68
C GLN A 23 8.39 -11.20 -6.02
N ARG A 24 8.37 -10.09 -6.76
CA ARG A 24 8.00 -8.76 -6.29
C ARG A 24 7.05 -8.09 -7.27
N GLY A 25 6.23 -7.17 -6.78
CA GLY A 25 5.48 -6.24 -7.61
C GLY A 25 5.27 -4.94 -6.85
N ILE A 26 5.12 -3.83 -7.57
CA ILE A 26 4.88 -2.51 -6.97
C ILE A 26 3.62 -1.90 -7.58
N GLU A 27 2.75 -1.41 -6.70
CA GLU A 27 1.68 -0.47 -7.05
C GLU A 27 2.06 0.89 -6.47
N ARG A 28 2.03 1.95 -7.27
CA ARG A 28 2.36 3.31 -6.82
C ARG A 28 1.30 4.30 -7.28
N GLU A 29 0.70 4.97 -6.30
CA GLU A 29 -0.35 5.96 -6.53
C GLU A 29 0.22 7.39 -6.62
N THR A 30 -0.40 8.25 -7.43
CA THR A 30 -0.07 9.68 -7.49
C THR A 30 -1.19 10.53 -8.08
N LEU A 31 -1.45 11.69 -7.47
CA LEU A 31 -2.40 12.65 -8.02
C LEU A 31 -1.78 13.39 -9.21
N ARG A 32 -2.54 13.54 -10.29
CA ARG A 32 -2.31 14.54 -11.32
C ARG A 32 -2.70 15.91 -10.77
N VAL A 33 -1.76 16.84 -10.79
CA VAL A 33 -1.96 18.21 -10.33
C VAL A 33 -1.50 19.21 -11.37
N GLN A 34 -2.07 20.40 -11.33
CA GLN A 34 -1.63 21.54 -12.13
C GLN A 34 -0.30 22.11 -11.62
N ALA A 35 0.30 23.05 -12.36
CA ALA A 35 1.54 23.71 -11.94
C ALA A 35 1.43 24.47 -10.61
N ASN A 36 0.23 24.92 -10.26
CA ASN A 36 -0.09 25.58 -8.99
C ASN A 36 -0.42 24.58 -7.86
N GLY A 37 -0.47 23.27 -8.14
CA GLY A 37 -0.67 22.20 -7.15
C GLY A 37 -2.12 21.80 -6.92
N HIS A 38 -3.09 22.52 -7.50
CA HIS A 38 -4.49 22.11 -7.46
C HIS A 38 -4.68 20.83 -8.26
N LEU A 39 -5.63 20.01 -7.82
CA LEU A 39 -5.99 18.76 -8.48
C LEU A 39 -6.37 19.02 -9.95
N ALA A 40 -5.85 18.18 -10.86
CA ALA A 40 -6.28 18.23 -12.25
C ALA A 40 -7.76 17.82 -12.38
N THR A 41 -8.51 18.54 -13.21
CA THR A 41 -9.92 18.27 -13.51
C THR A 41 -10.12 17.72 -14.92
N THR A 42 -9.04 17.40 -15.62
CA THR A 42 -9.10 16.68 -16.89
C THR A 42 -9.35 15.19 -16.61
N GLY A 43 -9.98 14.49 -17.56
CA GLY A 43 -10.13 13.03 -17.49
C GLY A 43 -8.79 12.30 -17.60
N HIS A 44 -8.82 10.98 -17.41
CA HIS A 44 -7.67 10.11 -17.63
C HIS A 44 -7.15 10.31 -19.07
N PRO A 45 -5.86 10.67 -19.26
CA PRO A 45 -5.36 11.00 -20.59
C PRO A 45 -5.49 9.84 -21.57
N GLN A 46 -6.17 10.07 -22.70
CA GLN A 46 -6.47 9.02 -23.69
C GLN A 46 -5.22 8.30 -24.21
N ALA A 47 -4.09 9.01 -24.27
CA ALA A 47 -2.80 8.47 -24.67
C ALA A 47 -2.28 7.35 -23.74
N LEU A 48 -2.80 7.25 -22.51
CA LEU A 48 -2.47 6.21 -21.54
C LEU A 48 -3.38 4.97 -21.66
N GLY A 49 -4.37 4.99 -22.55
CA GLY A 49 -5.28 3.88 -22.76
C GLY A 49 -6.52 3.91 -21.86
N ALA A 50 -7.16 2.75 -21.74
CA ALA A 50 -8.34 2.53 -20.92
C ALA A 50 -7.95 2.10 -19.50
N ALA A 51 -8.14 2.96 -18.50
CA ALA A 51 -7.82 2.66 -17.10
C ALA A 51 -8.45 1.36 -16.60
N LEU A 52 -9.65 0.98 -17.09
CA LEU A 52 -10.33 -0.27 -16.70
C LEU A 52 -9.53 -1.54 -17.02
N THR A 53 -8.79 -1.54 -18.13
CA THR A 53 -8.19 -2.78 -18.68
C THR A 53 -6.71 -2.65 -19.01
N HIS A 54 -6.10 -1.48 -18.88
CA HIS A 54 -4.67 -1.30 -19.12
C HIS A 54 -3.84 -2.00 -18.04
N SER A 55 -2.78 -2.69 -18.46
CA SER A 55 -2.06 -3.66 -17.60
C SER A 55 -1.13 -3.00 -16.58
N TRP A 56 -0.69 -1.76 -16.81
CA TRP A 56 0.37 -1.12 -16.02
C TRP A 56 0.03 0.28 -15.48
N ILE A 57 -1.06 0.87 -15.97
CA ILE A 57 -1.43 2.27 -15.73
C ILE A 57 -2.95 2.28 -15.57
N THR A 58 -3.43 2.67 -14.42
CA THR A 58 -4.86 2.75 -14.13
C THR A 58 -5.13 3.95 -13.24
N THR A 59 -6.33 4.03 -12.70
CA THR A 59 -6.73 5.00 -11.69
C THR A 59 -7.21 4.26 -10.45
N ASP A 60 -6.89 4.80 -9.27
CA ASP A 60 -7.51 4.34 -8.04
C ASP A 60 -8.82 5.11 -7.79
N PHE A 61 -9.03 5.77 -6.65
CA PHE A 61 -10.33 6.32 -6.26
C PHE A 61 -10.84 7.44 -7.18
N ALA A 62 -9.97 8.40 -7.49
CA ALA A 62 -10.32 9.59 -8.27
C ALA A 62 -9.79 9.48 -9.71
N GLU A 63 -10.43 10.19 -10.65
CA GLU A 63 -10.01 10.23 -12.05
C GLU A 63 -8.61 10.86 -12.23
N ALA A 64 -8.24 11.74 -11.29
CA ALA A 64 -6.92 12.33 -11.20
C ALA A 64 -5.91 11.49 -10.40
N LEU A 65 -6.32 10.41 -9.72
CA LEU A 65 -5.42 9.56 -8.93
C LEU A 65 -4.91 8.40 -9.78
N LEU A 66 -3.76 8.60 -10.42
CA LEU A 66 -3.07 7.57 -11.18
C LEU A 66 -2.55 6.47 -10.26
N GLU A 67 -2.53 5.24 -10.76
CA GLU A 67 -1.89 4.09 -10.14
C GLU A 67 -1.05 3.35 -11.17
N PHE A 68 0.23 3.12 -10.84
CA PHE A 68 1.19 2.40 -11.69
C PHE A 68 1.48 1.03 -11.11
N ILE A 69 1.35 0.00 -11.93
CA ILE A 69 1.43 -1.39 -11.50
C ILE A 69 2.50 -2.10 -12.32
N THR A 70 3.53 -2.62 -11.66
CA THR A 70 4.55 -3.42 -12.34
C THR A 70 4.02 -4.85 -12.57
N PRO A 71 4.48 -5.56 -13.61
CA PRO A 71 4.39 -7.01 -13.62
C PRO A 71 5.15 -7.60 -12.42
N VAL A 72 4.91 -8.89 -12.16
CA VAL A 72 5.67 -9.63 -11.15
C VAL A 72 7.10 -9.85 -11.66
N GLU A 73 8.08 -9.41 -10.88
CA GLU A 73 9.50 -9.40 -11.23
C GLU A 73 10.37 -10.06 -10.18
N ARG A 74 11.51 -10.62 -10.60
CA ARG A 74 12.49 -11.26 -9.71
C ARG A 74 13.71 -10.38 -9.45
N ASP A 75 14.03 -9.51 -10.40
CA ASP A 75 15.16 -8.61 -10.31
C ASP A 75 14.69 -7.22 -9.82
N VAL A 76 15.41 -6.68 -8.82
CA VAL A 76 15.03 -5.41 -8.19
C VAL A 76 15.26 -4.23 -9.13
N ASP A 77 16.33 -4.28 -9.93
CA ASP A 77 16.70 -3.18 -10.83
C ASP A 77 15.72 -3.15 -12.01
N HIS A 78 15.40 -4.30 -12.61
CA HIS A 78 14.37 -4.41 -13.64
C HIS A 78 13.00 -3.95 -13.14
N LEU A 79 12.60 -4.34 -11.92
CA LEU A 79 11.35 -3.90 -11.28
C LEU A 79 11.26 -2.36 -11.19
N LEU A 80 12.30 -1.72 -10.68
CA LEU A 80 12.32 -0.27 -10.47
C LEU A 80 12.49 0.52 -11.78
N THR A 81 13.27 0.00 -12.73
CA THR A 81 13.41 0.58 -14.07
C THR A 81 12.10 0.46 -14.85
N PHE A 82 11.38 -0.65 -14.75
CA PHE A 82 10.06 -0.81 -15.37
C PHE A 82 9.07 0.21 -14.81
N LEU A 83 9.01 0.35 -13.48
CA LEU A 83 8.19 1.36 -12.82
C LEU A 83 8.57 2.78 -13.29
N ARG A 84 9.87 3.05 -13.46
CA ARG A 84 10.37 4.34 -13.94
C ARG A 84 10.00 4.61 -15.38
N ASP A 85 10.00 3.61 -16.24
CA ASP A 85 9.54 3.75 -17.63
C ASP A 85 8.06 4.09 -17.72
N ILE A 86 7.22 3.52 -16.86
CA ILE A 86 5.81 3.95 -16.72
C ILE A 86 5.77 5.45 -16.38
N HIS A 87 6.54 5.89 -15.38
CA HIS A 87 6.57 7.30 -14.99
C HIS A 87 7.07 8.22 -16.11
N ARG A 88 8.13 7.82 -16.83
CA ARG A 88 8.66 8.56 -18.00
C ARG A 88 7.62 8.69 -19.10
N HIS A 89 6.92 7.60 -19.42
CA HIS A 89 5.86 7.61 -20.42
C HIS A 89 4.72 8.54 -19.99
N VAL A 90 4.22 8.41 -18.76
CA VAL A 90 3.11 9.21 -18.27
C VAL A 90 3.49 10.69 -18.17
N ALA A 91 4.67 11.04 -17.65
CA ALA A 91 5.12 12.43 -17.55
C ALA A 91 5.17 13.16 -18.90
N ARG A 92 5.32 12.44 -20.02
CA ARG A 92 5.28 12.99 -21.38
C ARG A 92 3.88 13.13 -21.96
N ASN A 93 2.90 12.40 -21.42
CA ASN A 93 1.56 12.24 -22.00
C ASN A 93 0.43 12.84 -21.15
N ILE A 94 0.76 13.57 -20.07
CA ILE A 94 -0.22 14.27 -19.21
C ILE A 94 -0.27 15.80 -19.44
N GLY A 95 0.16 16.27 -20.63
CA GLY A 95 0.16 17.70 -20.95
C GLY A 95 1.03 18.50 -19.98
N ASP A 96 0.51 19.60 -19.41
CA ASP A 96 1.18 20.48 -18.44
C ASP A 96 1.05 20.06 -16.97
N GLU A 97 0.31 18.98 -16.71
CA GLU A 97 0.11 18.42 -15.38
C GLU A 97 1.38 17.76 -14.84
N ARG A 98 1.40 17.47 -13.55
CA ARG A 98 2.51 16.79 -12.89
C ARG A 98 1.99 15.80 -11.87
N MET A 99 2.86 14.89 -11.46
CA MET A 99 2.58 13.90 -10.43
C MET A 99 2.87 14.50 -9.05
N TRP A 100 1.93 14.40 -8.12
CA TRP A 100 2.15 14.80 -6.74
C TRP A 100 3.13 13.84 -6.04
N PRO A 101 4.22 14.34 -5.43
CA PRO A 101 5.32 13.51 -4.95
C PRO A 101 5.19 13.10 -3.47
N LEU A 102 4.07 13.41 -2.80
CA LEU A 102 3.85 13.15 -1.38
C LEU A 102 2.60 12.29 -1.17
N SER A 103 2.56 11.51 -0.08
CA SER A 103 1.36 10.75 0.30
C SER A 103 0.16 11.63 0.62
N MET A 104 0.38 12.69 1.40
CA MET A 104 -0.70 13.59 1.80
C MET A 104 -0.92 14.64 0.71
N PRO A 105 -2.17 14.81 0.23
CA PRO A 105 -2.48 15.85 -0.74
C PRO A 105 -2.38 17.25 -0.10
N CYS A 106 -2.30 18.24 -0.97
CA CYS A 106 -2.33 19.66 -0.60
C CYS A 106 -3.22 20.39 -1.62
N PHE A 107 -3.69 21.59 -1.26
CA PHE A 107 -4.48 22.45 -2.16
C PHE A 107 -5.81 21.85 -2.65
N ILE A 108 -6.52 21.14 -1.76
CA ILE A 108 -7.90 20.70 -2.02
C ILE A 108 -8.84 21.67 -1.31
N ALA A 109 -9.61 22.44 -2.08
CA ALA A 109 -10.52 23.42 -1.51
C ALA A 109 -11.67 22.74 -0.75
N ASP A 110 -12.24 23.45 0.24
CA ASP A 110 -13.45 22.97 0.90
C ASP A 110 -14.61 22.89 -0.10
N GLY A 111 -15.35 21.78 -0.07
CA GLY A 111 -16.40 21.50 -1.06
C GLY A 111 -15.92 21.25 -2.49
N GLN A 112 -14.61 21.15 -2.76
CA GLN A 112 -14.11 20.80 -4.09
C GLN A 112 -14.63 19.43 -4.51
N ASP A 113 -15.33 19.37 -5.64
CA ASP A 113 -15.80 18.09 -6.18
C ASP A 113 -14.61 17.33 -6.78
N ILE A 114 -14.29 16.19 -6.19
CA ILE A 114 -13.29 15.27 -6.68
C ILE A 114 -14.01 14.28 -7.59
N GLU A 115 -13.71 14.35 -8.88
CA GLU A 115 -14.24 13.42 -9.87
C GLU A 115 -13.77 12.00 -9.56
N LEU A 116 -14.72 11.08 -9.43
CA LEU A 116 -14.44 9.66 -9.23
C LEU A 116 -13.85 9.06 -10.49
N ALA A 117 -13.04 8.00 -10.34
CA ALA A 117 -12.50 7.30 -11.50
C ALA A 117 -13.62 6.78 -12.43
N GLN A 118 -13.48 7.08 -13.72
CA GLN A 118 -14.43 6.73 -14.77
C GLN A 118 -13.91 5.52 -15.56
N TYR A 119 -14.73 4.47 -15.64
CA TYR A 119 -14.34 3.20 -16.29
C TYR A 119 -15.26 2.82 -17.47
N GLY A 120 -15.89 3.81 -18.11
CA GLY A 120 -16.78 3.59 -19.25
C GLY A 120 -18.16 3.06 -18.87
N SER A 121 -18.87 2.52 -19.87
CA SER A 121 -20.30 2.17 -19.75
C SER A 121 -20.56 0.71 -19.41
N SER A 122 -19.53 -0.15 -19.44
CA SER A 122 -19.67 -1.57 -19.11
C SER A 122 -20.16 -1.75 -17.67
N ASN A 123 -20.89 -2.83 -17.40
CA ASN A 123 -21.40 -3.14 -16.07
C ASN A 123 -20.28 -3.22 -15.03
N ILE A 124 -19.14 -3.83 -15.37
CA ILE A 124 -17.97 -3.89 -14.50
C ILE A 124 -17.32 -2.52 -14.29
N GLY A 125 -17.28 -1.67 -15.32
CA GLY A 125 -16.78 -0.30 -15.21
C GLY A 125 -17.67 0.55 -14.29
N ARG A 126 -18.98 0.54 -14.54
CA ARG A 126 -19.99 1.21 -13.70
C ARG A 126 -20.00 0.70 -12.27
N PHE A 127 -19.78 -0.60 -12.06
CA PHE A 127 -19.64 -1.19 -10.72
C PHE A 127 -18.43 -0.62 -9.98
N LYS A 128 -17.28 -0.49 -10.65
CA LYS A 128 -16.05 0.09 -10.05
C LYS A 128 -16.21 1.57 -9.72
N THR A 129 -16.91 2.34 -10.55
CA THR A 129 -17.23 3.75 -10.26
C THR A 129 -18.26 3.85 -9.13
N LEU A 130 -19.30 3.02 -9.10
CA LEU A 130 -20.29 3.00 -8.03
C LEU A 130 -19.69 2.57 -6.67
N TYR A 131 -18.74 1.64 -6.67
CA TYR A 131 -17.98 1.31 -5.46
C TYR A 131 -17.31 2.56 -4.86
N ARG A 132 -16.68 3.39 -5.70
CA ARG A 132 -16.03 4.64 -5.30
C ARG A 132 -17.03 5.70 -4.85
N GLU A 133 -18.21 5.76 -5.47
CA GLU A 133 -19.31 6.60 -4.99
C GLU A 133 -19.70 6.21 -3.57
N GLY A 134 -19.79 4.91 -3.27
CA GLY A 134 -19.97 4.43 -1.90
C GLY A 134 -18.85 4.85 -0.95
N LEU A 135 -17.59 4.75 -1.37
CA LEU A 135 -16.46 5.21 -0.55
C LEU A 135 -16.51 6.73 -0.29
N LYS A 136 -16.87 7.54 -1.28
CA LYS A 136 -17.07 8.99 -1.15
C LYS A 136 -18.15 9.29 -0.11
N ASN A 137 -19.29 8.60 -0.18
CA ASN A 137 -20.41 8.84 0.72
C ASN A 137 -20.18 8.30 2.14
N ARG A 138 -19.39 7.23 2.31
CA ARG A 138 -19.08 6.62 3.60
C ARG A 138 -17.93 7.33 4.35
N TYR A 139 -16.90 7.76 3.62
CA TYR A 139 -15.63 8.22 4.22
C TYR A 139 -15.22 9.63 3.82
N GLY A 140 -15.88 10.21 2.81
CA GLY A 140 -15.46 11.46 2.18
C GLY A 140 -14.36 11.24 1.13
N ALA A 141 -14.43 11.98 0.03
CA ALA A 141 -13.46 11.89 -1.07
C ALA A 141 -12.03 12.29 -0.66
N LEU A 142 -11.89 13.18 0.32
CA LEU A 142 -10.59 13.73 0.73
C LEU A 142 -9.65 12.67 1.31
N MET A 143 -10.17 11.74 2.12
CA MET A 143 -9.40 10.61 2.64
C MET A 143 -8.90 9.71 1.52
N GLN A 144 -9.71 9.55 0.48
CA GLN A 144 -9.48 8.61 -0.61
C GLN A 144 -8.46 9.07 -1.65
N VAL A 145 -8.04 10.34 -1.59
CA VAL A 145 -6.96 10.87 -2.44
C VAL A 145 -5.60 10.92 -1.73
N ILE A 146 -5.50 10.34 -0.54
CA ILE A 146 -4.20 10.00 0.06
C ILE A 146 -3.59 8.87 -0.77
N SER A 147 -2.33 9.03 -1.15
CA SER A 147 -1.60 8.05 -1.98
C SER A 147 -0.55 7.26 -1.20
N GLY A 148 -0.29 6.03 -1.61
CA GLY A 148 0.76 5.18 -1.06
C GLY A 148 1.50 4.33 -2.08
N VAL A 149 2.36 3.47 -1.57
CA VAL A 149 3.01 2.40 -2.33
C VAL A 149 2.56 1.07 -1.74
N HIS A 150 2.16 0.13 -2.61
CA HIS A 150 1.99 -1.26 -2.22
C HIS A 150 3.18 -2.08 -2.71
N TYR A 151 3.70 -2.93 -1.81
CA TYR A 151 4.77 -3.87 -2.12
C TYR A 151 4.23 -5.28 -2.06
N ASN A 152 4.15 -5.91 -3.23
CA ASN A 152 3.71 -7.28 -3.41
C ASN A 152 4.92 -8.21 -3.33
N PHE A 153 4.85 -9.27 -2.52
CA PHE A 153 5.98 -10.14 -2.23
C PHE A 153 5.56 -11.61 -2.14
N SER A 154 6.35 -12.50 -2.75
CA SER A 154 6.22 -13.94 -2.55
C SER A 154 7.56 -14.65 -2.44
N LEU A 155 7.60 -15.65 -1.55
CA LEU A 155 8.73 -16.56 -1.39
C LEU A 155 8.67 -17.63 -2.50
N PRO A 156 9.82 -18.04 -3.06
CA PRO A 156 9.86 -19.05 -4.10
C PRO A 156 9.39 -20.41 -3.56
N LEU A 157 8.93 -21.30 -4.45
CA LEU A 157 8.52 -22.66 -4.08
C LEU A 157 9.67 -23.42 -3.38
N SER A 158 10.92 -23.17 -3.76
CA SER A 158 12.11 -23.75 -3.14
C SER A 158 12.21 -23.45 -1.64
N PHE A 159 11.77 -22.27 -1.19
CA PHE A 159 11.70 -21.93 0.22
C PHE A 159 10.81 -22.92 0.98
N TRP A 160 9.60 -23.12 0.47
CA TRP A 160 8.60 -23.99 1.09
C TRP A 160 9.01 -25.45 1.02
N GLN A 161 9.52 -25.92 -0.12
CA GLN A 161 10.05 -27.28 -0.27
C GLN A 161 11.16 -27.57 0.76
N ALA A 162 12.12 -26.65 0.93
CA ALA A 162 13.20 -26.81 1.90
C ALA A 162 12.72 -26.71 3.36
N ARG A 163 11.69 -25.90 3.65
CA ARG A 163 11.25 -25.62 5.02
C ARG A 163 10.24 -26.63 5.55
N THR A 164 9.33 -27.10 4.70
CA THR A 164 8.17 -27.91 5.09
C THR A 164 8.11 -29.27 4.39
N GLY A 165 8.96 -29.52 3.39
CA GLY A 165 9.01 -30.79 2.67
C GLY A 165 7.86 -31.00 1.68
N ILE A 166 7.12 -29.94 1.33
CA ILE A 166 6.08 -30.03 0.30
C ILE A 166 6.69 -30.37 -1.07
N ARG A 167 5.92 -31.01 -1.95
CA ARG A 167 6.39 -31.38 -3.30
C ARG A 167 6.17 -30.25 -4.31
N ASP A 168 4.97 -29.68 -4.29
CA ASP A 168 4.50 -28.68 -5.22
C ASP A 168 3.55 -27.69 -4.51
N ALA A 169 3.26 -26.57 -5.17
CA ALA A 169 2.44 -25.51 -4.60
C ALA A 169 0.98 -25.93 -4.36
N GLU A 170 0.44 -26.87 -5.15
CA GLU A 170 -0.97 -27.27 -5.09
C GLU A 170 -1.21 -28.19 -3.89
N SER A 171 -0.40 -29.25 -3.74
CA SER A 171 -0.46 -30.16 -2.61
C SER A 171 0.06 -29.54 -1.31
N GLY A 172 0.92 -28.52 -1.40
CA GLY A 172 1.49 -27.79 -0.27
C GLY A 172 0.75 -26.50 0.11
N LYS A 173 -0.42 -26.23 -0.48
CA LYS A 173 -1.10 -24.92 -0.36
C LYS A 173 -1.42 -24.52 1.08
N ASP A 174 -1.72 -25.48 1.94
CA ASP A 174 -2.08 -25.24 3.34
C ASP A 174 -0.84 -24.83 4.16
N GLN A 175 0.30 -25.49 3.91
CA GLN A 175 1.58 -25.14 4.55
C GLN A 175 2.08 -23.77 4.09
N ILE A 176 1.94 -23.45 2.80
CA ILE A 176 2.27 -22.13 2.25
C ILE A 176 1.38 -21.06 2.88
N SER A 177 0.07 -21.30 2.95
CA SER A 177 -0.90 -20.38 3.56
C SER A 177 -0.59 -20.15 5.05
N ALA A 178 -0.31 -21.21 5.81
CA ALA A 178 0.09 -21.10 7.21
C ALA A 178 1.40 -20.29 7.37
N GLY A 179 2.35 -20.44 6.44
CA GLY A 179 3.57 -19.65 6.40
C GLY A 179 3.33 -18.16 6.15
N TYR A 180 2.47 -17.80 5.21
CA TYR A 180 2.12 -16.40 4.97
C TYR A 180 1.28 -15.80 6.10
N LEU A 181 0.39 -16.58 6.74
CA LEU A 181 -0.34 -16.13 7.92
C LEU A 181 0.60 -15.88 9.11
N ARG A 182 1.62 -16.73 9.32
CA ARG A 182 2.72 -16.48 10.28
C ARG A 182 3.43 -15.16 9.96
N LEU A 183 3.80 -14.96 8.69
CA LEU A 183 4.43 -13.72 8.25
C LEU A 183 3.55 -12.51 8.58
N ILE A 184 2.26 -12.55 8.25
CA ILE A 184 1.30 -11.47 8.56
C ILE A 184 1.24 -11.21 10.07
N ARG A 185 1.19 -12.24 10.91
CA ARG A 185 1.19 -12.09 12.37
C ARG A 185 2.44 -11.36 12.88
N ASN A 186 3.62 -11.72 12.37
CA ASN A 186 4.85 -10.99 12.70
C ASN A 186 4.88 -9.56 12.15
N TYR A 187 4.32 -9.34 10.95
CA TYR A 187 4.14 -8.02 10.39
C TYR A 187 3.31 -7.12 11.31
N TYR A 188 2.19 -7.62 11.85
CA TYR A 188 1.40 -6.86 12.83
C TYR A 188 2.21 -6.50 14.09
N ARG A 189 3.06 -7.41 14.58
CA ARG A 189 3.87 -7.21 15.81
C ARG A 189 5.03 -6.22 15.60
N PHE A 190 5.71 -6.29 14.46
CA PHE A 190 7.01 -5.62 14.25
C PHE A 190 7.03 -4.65 13.06
N GLY A 191 6.01 -4.64 12.22
CA GLY A 191 5.95 -3.83 11.00
C GLY A 191 5.88 -2.32 11.24
N TRP A 192 5.73 -1.86 12.49
CA TRP A 192 5.91 -0.46 12.87
C TRP A 192 7.31 0.08 12.51
N VAL A 193 8.29 -0.80 12.30
CA VAL A 193 9.62 -0.43 11.79
C VAL A 193 9.55 0.25 10.42
N ILE A 194 8.54 -0.08 9.60
CA ILE A 194 8.35 0.49 8.26
C ILE A 194 8.00 1.98 8.34
N PRO A 195 6.92 2.42 9.04
CA PRO A 195 6.69 3.84 9.22
C PRO A 195 7.80 4.53 10.01
N TYR A 196 8.50 3.86 10.93
CA TYR A 196 9.65 4.47 11.60
C TYR A 196 10.74 4.91 10.62
N LEU A 197 11.18 4.01 9.74
CA LEU A 197 12.27 4.28 8.78
C LEU A 197 11.79 5.12 7.58
N PHE A 198 10.64 4.75 7.02
CA PHE A 198 10.17 5.22 5.72
C PHE A 198 8.85 6.00 5.74
N GLY A 199 8.27 6.24 6.91
CA GLY A 199 7.13 7.16 7.04
C GLY A 199 7.53 8.53 6.52
N ALA A 200 6.72 9.09 5.63
CA ALA A 200 7.02 10.32 4.90
C ALA A 200 5.81 11.26 4.86
N SER A 201 5.02 11.24 5.94
CA SER A 201 3.86 12.12 6.10
C SER A 201 3.75 12.68 7.54
N PRO A 202 4.79 13.36 8.07
CA PRO A 202 4.74 13.95 9.42
C PRO A 202 3.85 15.20 9.50
N ALA A 203 3.41 15.72 8.35
CA ALA A 203 2.64 16.95 8.21
C ALA A 203 1.51 16.79 7.19
N ILE A 204 0.47 17.61 7.36
CA ILE A 204 -0.70 17.74 6.47
C ILE A 204 -0.95 19.22 6.16
N CYS A 205 -1.60 19.50 5.05
CA CYS A 205 -2.11 20.85 4.78
C CYS A 205 -3.37 21.10 5.62
N SER A 206 -3.57 22.32 6.14
CA SER A 206 -4.80 22.69 6.85
C SER A 206 -6.06 22.47 6.01
N SER A 207 -5.94 22.60 4.68
CA SER A 207 -7.01 22.25 3.73
C SER A 207 -7.49 20.80 3.87
N PHE A 208 -6.61 19.88 4.28
CA PHE A 208 -6.96 18.49 4.53
C PHE A 208 -7.87 18.30 5.77
N LEU A 209 -7.81 19.23 6.73
CA LEU A 209 -8.66 19.18 7.91
C LEU A 209 -10.06 19.75 7.65
N GLN A 210 -10.25 20.58 6.61
CA GLN A 210 -11.53 21.24 6.29
C GLN A 210 -12.21 21.85 7.54
N GLY A 211 -11.44 22.49 8.41
CA GLY A 211 -11.94 23.09 9.66
C GLY A 211 -12.36 22.10 10.76
N LYS A 212 -12.25 20.78 10.54
CA LYS A 212 -12.53 19.76 11.56
C LYS A 212 -11.50 19.84 12.69
N GLU A 213 -11.99 19.91 13.91
CA GLU A 213 -11.14 19.82 15.11
C GLU A 213 -10.60 18.40 15.28
N THR A 214 -9.35 18.32 15.74
CA THR A 214 -8.67 17.04 16.01
C THR A 214 -8.13 17.04 17.42
N ALA A 215 -8.22 15.90 18.12
CA ALA A 215 -7.58 15.73 19.42
C ALA A 215 -6.04 15.66 19.36
N LEU A 216 -5.45 15.59 18.15
CA LEU A 216 -4.01 15.59 17.99
C LEU A 216 -3.42 16.99 18.25
N PRO A 217 -2.32 17.10 19.02
CA PRO A 217 -1.71 18.38 19.39
C PRO A 217 -0.85 18.93 18.25
N PHE A 218 -1.48 19.30 17.14
CA PHE A 218 -0.78 19.83 15.97
C PHE A 218 -0.06 21.15 16.27
N GLU A 219 1.20 21.22 15.89
CA GLU A 219 1.88 22.49 15.66
C GLU A 219 1.46 23.04 14.28
N ARG A 220 1.32 24.36 14.17
CA ARG A 220 0.88 25.05 12.96
C ARG A 220 1.89 26.09 12.54
N THR A 221 2.09 26.20 11.24
CA THR A 221 2.88 27.28 10.64
C THR A 221 1.97 28.32 10.00
N GLU A 222 2.45 29.55 9.81
CA GLU A 222 1.74 30.63 9.12
C GLU A 222 1.33 30.25 7.68
N LYS A 223 2.09 29.34 7.04
CA LYS A 223 1.82 28.82 5.69
C LYS A 223 0.75 27.73 5.63
N GLY A 224 0.01 27.50 6.72
CA GLY A 224 -1.11 26.54 6.77
C GLY A 224 -0.71 25.07 6.91
N MET A 225 0.58 24.75 7.11
CA MET A 225 1.02 23.39 7.44
C MET A 225 0.67 23.05 8.90
N CYS A 226 0.07 21.88 9.12
CA CYS A 226 -0.16 21.28 10.44
C CYS A 226 0.72 20.03 10.58
N TYR A 227 1.48 19.90 11.66
CA TYR A 227 2.39 18.76 11.84
C TYR A 227 2.52 18.33 13.30
N LEU A 228 2.98 17.10 13.51
CA LEU A 228 3.43 16.65 14.83
C LEU A 228 4.96 16.53 14.83
N PRO A 229 5.66 17.07 15.84
CA PRO A 229 7.12 17.22 15.81
C PRO A 229 7.86 15.89 15.66
N TYR A 230 7.27 14.79 16.12
CA TYR A 230 7.86 13.46 16.14
C TYR A 230 7.10 12.42 15.33
N ALA A 231 6.05 12.81 14.61
CA ALA A 231 5.31 11.89 13.76
C ALA A 231 6.17 11.36 12.62
N THR A 232 5.80 10.18 12.16
CA THR A 232 6.42 9.50 11.03
C THR A 232 5.47 9.44 9.83
N SER A 233 4.29 8.85 10.00
CA SER A 233 3.32 8.64 8.94
C SER A 233 1.89 8.93 9.36
N LEU A 234 1.45 10.20 9.26
CA LEU A 234 0.05 10.56 9.51
C LEU A 234 -0.92 9.91 8.51
N ARG A 235 -0.43 9.50 7.33
CA ARG A 235 -1.20 8.65 6.39
C ARG A 235 -1.72 7.37 7.05
N LEU A 236 -0.98 6.78 8.00
CA LEU A 236 -1.41 5.57 8.71
C LEU A 236 -2.18 5.85 10.00
N SER A 237 -2.40 7.13 10.35
CA SER A 237 -3.15 7.52 11.54
C SER A 237 -4.66 7.49 11.32
N ASP A 238 -5.42 7.75 12.38
CA ASP A 238 -6.88 7.97 12.34
C ASP A 238 -7.30 9.16 11.45
N LEU A 239 -6.38 10.07 11.13
CA LEU A 239 -6.63 11.17 10.19
C LEU A 239 -6.34 10.78 8.74
N GLY A 240 -5.59 9.71 8.54
CA GLY A 240 -5.17 9.25 7.23
C GLY A 240 -6.11 8.18 6.69
N TYR A 241 -5.51 7.18 6.04
CA TYR A 241 -6.20 6.10 5.35
C TYR A 241 -6.53 4.93 6.29
N THR A 242 -7.31 5.20 7.34
CA THR A 242 -7.79 4.18 8.28
C THR A 242 -9.28 4.31 8.53
N ASN A 243 -9.94 3.17 8.82
CA ASN A 243 -11.36 3.15 9.12
C ASN A 243 -11.63 2.55 10.49
N LYS A 244 -12.13 3.37 11.42
CA LYS A 244 -12.47 2.95 12.78
C LYS A 244 -13.59 1.92 12.82
N SER A 245 -14.55 1.96 11.88
CA SER A 245 -15.69 1.02 11.86
C SER A 245 -15.23 -0.42 11.60
N GLN A 246 -14.04 -0.61 11.03
CA GLN A 246 -13.50 -1.93 10.70
C GLN A 246 -12.70 -2.57 11.84
N SER A 247 -12.35 -1.83 12.89
CA SER A 247 -11.57 -2.37 14.01
C SER A 247 -12.33 -3.47 14.79
N ASN A 248 -13.66 -3.49 14.71
CA ASN A 248 -14.55 -4.44 15.37
C ASN A 248 -14.94 -5.66 14.51
N LEU A 249 -14.38 -5.82 13.30
CA LEU A 249 -14.74 -6.93 12.40
C LEU A 249 -14.30 -8.31 12.91
N GLY A 250 -13.37 -8.34 13.87
CA GLY A 250 -12.88 -9.58 14.49
C GLY A 250 -12.22 -10.54 13.50
N ILE A 251 -11.66 -10.03 12.40
CA ILE A 251 -10.89 -10.80 11.43
C ILE A 251 -9.50 -11.07 12.00
N THR A 252 -9.10 -12.34 12.03
CA THR A 252 -7.79 -12.79 12.53
C THR A 252 -6.97 -13.43 11.41
N PHE A 253 -5.69 -13.73 11.69
CA PHE A 253 -4.73 -14.25 10.72
C PHE A 253 -4.08 -15.55 11.23
N ASN A 254 -4.88 -16.43 11.82
CA ASN A 254 -4.40 -17.69 12.41
C ASN A 254 -4.53 -18.84 11.41
N ASP A 255 -5.70 -18.91 10.77
CA ASP A 255 -6.07 -19.93 9.80
C ASP A 255 -6.75 -19.29 8.57
N LEU A 256 -6.61 -19.91 7.40
CA LEU A 256 -7.10 -19.34 6.14
C LEU A 256 -8.64 -19.37 6.05
N ASP A 257 -9.27 -20.48 6.47
CA ASP A 257 -10.72 -20.61 6.41
C ASP A 257 -11.40 -19.64 7.37
N THR A 258 -10.85 -19.45 8.58
CA THR A 258 -11.36 -18.46 9.53
C THR A 258 -11.18 -17.02 9.03
N TYR A 259 -10.06 -16.69 8.39
CA TYR A 259 -9.85 -15.40 7.73
C TYR A 259 -10.91 -15.15 6.64
N ILE A 260 -11.11 -16.12 5.74
CA ILE A 260 -12.09 -16.02 4.65
C ILE A 260 -13.51 -15.90 5.21
N ALA A 261 -13.86 -16.69 6.24
CA ALA A 261 -15.16 -16.63 6.88
C ALA A 261 -15.41 -15.26 7.53
N GLY A 262 -14.41 -14.69 8.20
CA GLY A 262 -14.47 -13.35 8.78
C GLY A 262 -14.69 -12.26 7.73
N LEU A 263 -13.98 -12.34 6.60
CA LEU A 263 -14.13 -11.41 5.48
C LEU A 263 -15.51 -11.53 4.80
N LYS A 264 -15.95 -12.76 4.49
CA LYS A 264 -17.29 -13.01 3.90
C LYS A 264 -18.42 -12.59 4.84
N ARG A 265 -18.24 -12.71 6.16
CA ARG A 265 -19.17 -12.17 7.14
C ARG A 265 -19.20 -10.64 7.08
N ALA A 266 -18.05 -9.96 7.04
CA ALA A 266 -17.96 -8.51 7.01
C ALA A 266 -18.69 -7.87 5.81
N ILE A 267 -18.60 -8.48 4.62
CA ILE A 267 -19.33 -8.01 3.42
C ILE A 267 -20.84 -8.30 3.46
N LYS A 268 -21.32 -9.13 4.41
CA LYS A 268 -22.74 -9.48 4.61
C LYS A 268 -23.36 -8.86 5.87
N THR A 269 -22.56 -8.23 6.72
CA THR A 269 -23.05 -7.59 7.95
C THR A 269 -23.60 -6.20 7.63
N PRO A 270 -24.89 -5.91 7.86
CA PRO A 270 -25.45 -4.57 7.65
C PRO A 270 -24.83 -3.55 8.62
N SER A 271 -24.69 -2.29 8.17
CA SER A 271 -24.27 -1.16 8.99
C SER A 271 -25.43 -0.18 9.17
N GLU A 272 -25.83 0.10 10.42
CA GLU A 272 -26.90 1.08 10.70
C GLU A 272 -26.59 2.46 10.11
N GLU A 273 -25.31 2.86 10.13
CA GLU A 273 -24.85 4.12 9.55
C GLU A 273 -25.10 4.15 8.04
N TYR A 274 -24.75 3.08 7.34
CA TYR A 274 -24.85 3.03 5.88
C TYR A 274 -26.28 2.71 5.42
N ILE A 275 -27.09 2.05 6.24
CA ILE A 275 -28.54 1.93 6.03
C ILE A 275 -29.18 3.32 6.02
N ARG A 276 -28.83 4.21 6.96
CA ARG A 276 -29.35 5.58 7.00
C ARG A 276 -28.99 6.42 5.77
N LEU A 277 -27.85 6.14 5.13
CA LEU A 277 -27.48 6.79 3.85
C LEU A 277 -28.41 6.35 2.70
N GLY A 278 -28.82 5.07 2.71
CA GLY A 278 -29.60 4.44 1.66
C GLY A 278 -28.76 3.96 0.46
N VAL A 279 -29.29 3.05 -0.34
CA VAL A 279 -28.61 2.55 -1.57
C VAL A 279 -28.85 3.49 -2.75
N LYS A 280 -30.06 4.05 -2.86
CA LYS A 280 -30.45 5.01 -3.90
C LYS A 280 -31.08 6.26 -3.27
N ARG A 281 -30.89 7.41 -3.91
CA ARG A 281 -31.62 8.66 -3.64
C ARG A 281 -31.96 9.33 -4.96
N ASP A 282 -33.22 9.71 -5.13
CA ASP A 282 -33.72 10.35 -6.37
C ASP A 282 -33.36 9.57 -7.65
N GLY A 283 -33.43 8.24 -7.59
CA GLY A 283 -33.10 7.34 -8.69
C GLY A 283 -31.59 7.12 -8.94
N ARG A 284 -30.69 7.81 -8.22
CA ARG A 284 -29.24 7.65 -8.33
C ARG A 284 -28.71 6.72 -7.25
N TYR A 285 -27.83 5.80 -7.63
CA TYR A 285 -27.11 4.94 -6.68
C TYR A 285 -26.08 5.76 -5.89
N LEU A 286 -26.00 5.50 -4.58
CA LEU A 286 -25.05 6.14 -3.66
C LEU A 286 -23.95 5.19 -3.16
N GLN A 287 -24.20 3.88 -3.23
CA GLN A 287 -23.30 2.82 -2.79
C GLN A 287 -23.78 1.48 -3.36
N LEU A 288 -22.91 0.46 -3.34
CA LEU A 288 -23.27 -0.89 -3.80
C LEU A 288 -24.27 -1.59 -2.89
N ASN A 289 -24.08 -1.49 -1.57
CA ASN A 289 -24.95 -2.05 -0.54
C ASN A 289 -24.82 -1.23 0.75
N THR A 290 -25.49 -1.65 1.83
CA THR A 290 -25.44 -0.98 3.14
C THR A 290 -24.67 -1.80 4.19
N ASN A 291 -23.85 -2.76 3.76
CA ASN A 291 -23.05 -3.60 4.63
C ASN A 291 -21.78 -2.87 5.10
N VAL A 292 -21.17 -3.35 6.19
CA VAL A 292 -19.95 -2.77 6.77
C VAL A 292 -18.85 -2.63 5.71
N LEU A 293 -18.71 -3.61 4.82
CA LEU A 293 -17.89 -3.53 3.61
C LEU A 293 -18.80 -3.69 2.37
N GLN A 294 -18.65 -2.84 1.36
CA GLN A 294 -19.34 -3.02 0.08
C GLN A 294 -18.82 -4.27 -0.64
N ILE A 295 -17.49 -4.39 -0.69
CA ILE A 295 -16.74 -5.50 -1.26
C ILE A 295 -15.48 -5.74 -0.44
N GLU A 296 -14.82 -6.86 -0.68
CA GLU A 296 -13.62 -7.28 0.06
C GLU A 296 -12.48 -6.27 0.01
N ASN A 297 -12.34 -5.55 -1.11
CA ASN A 297 -11.30 -4.54 -1.31
C ASN A 297 -11.39 -3.37 -0.31
N GLU A 298 -12.55 -3.15 0.32
CA GLU A 298 -12.79 -2.08 1.29
C GLU A 298 -12.14 -2.37 2.66
N LEU A 299 -11.66 -3.59 2.91
CA LEU A 299 -11.00 -3.95 4.19
C LEU A 299 -9.62 -3.28 4.34
N TYR A 300 -9.54 -2.12 4.99
CA TYR A 300 -8.26 -1.43 5.23
C TYR A 300 -7.38 -2.23 6.21
N ALA A 301 -6.30 -2.81 5.67
CA ALA A 301 -5.31 -3.56 6.41
C ALA A 301 -3.90 -3.15 5.96
N PRO A 302 -2.92 -3.08 6.88
CA PRO A 302 -1.56 -2.68 6.55
C PRO A 302 -0.79 -3.75 5.75
N VAL A 303 -1.27 -5.00 5.79
CA VAL A 303 -0.82 -6.12 4.95
C VAL A 303 -2.01 -7.02 4.64
N ARG A 304 -2.09 -7.58 3.43
CA ARG A 304 -3.18 -8.48 3.01
C ARG A 304 -2.65 -9.78 2.40
N PRO A 305 -3.29 -10.94 2.67
CA PRO A 305 -3.05 -12.16 1.91
C PRO A 305 -3.71 -12.05 0.54
N LYS A 306 -3.04 -12.55 -0.50
CA LYS A 306 -3.49 -12.40 -1.88
C LYS A 306 -3.27 -13.65 -2.72
N ARG A 307 -4.08 -13.74 -3.77
CA ARG A 307 -3.95 -14.66 -4.90
C ARG A 307 -4.53 -13.99 -6.14
N VAL A 308 -3.93 -14.23 -7.30
CA VAL A 308 -4.45 -13.73 -8.57
C VAL A 308 -5.84 -14.35 -8.82
N THR A 309 -6.83 -13.48 -9.04
CA THR A 309 -8.21 -13.87 -9.31
C THR A 309 -8.38 -14.30 -10.76
N ARG A 310 -9.25 -15.29 -10.99
CA ARG A 310 -9.78 -15.59 -12.32
C ARG A 310 -10.88 -14.59 -12.69
N SER A 311 -11.25 -14.52 -13.96
CA SER A 311 -12.37 -13.67 -14.40
C SER A 311 -13.65 -14.01 -13.62
N GLY A 312 -14.28 -12.99 -13.02
CA GLY A 312 -15.48 -13.13 -12.19
C GLY A 312 -15.26 -13.74 -10.80
N GLU A 313 -14.03 -14.05 -10.40
CA GLU A 313 -13.72 -14.63 -9.10
C GLU A 313 -13.47 -13.54 -8.05
N SER A 314 -14.09 -13.66 -6.87
CA SER A 314 -13.80 -12.78 -5.74
C SER A 314 -12.41 -13.06 -5.14
N PRO A 315 -11.75 -12.08 -4.50
CA PRO A 315 -10.46 -12.31 -3.84
C PRO A 315 -10.50 -13.45 -2.81
N SER A 316 -11.57 -13.57 -2.03
CA SER A 316 -11.72 -14.63 -1.02
C SER A 316 -11.98 -16.01 -1.63
N ASP A 317 -12.67 -16.09 -2.77
CA ASP A 317 -12.83 -17.35 -3.49
C ASP A 317 -11.52 -17.81 -4.13
N ALA A 318 -10.71 -16.87 -4.65
CA ALA A 318 -9.38 -17.20 -5.13
C ALA A 318 -8.52 -17.79 -4.00
N LEU A 319 -8.51 -17.15 -2.82
CA LEU A 319 -7.83 -17.66 -1.63
C LEU A 319 -8.35 -19.04 -1.21
N ARG A 320 -9.67 -19.25 -1.20
CA ARG A 320 -10.27 -20.57 -0.89
C ARG A 320 -9.81 -21.64 -1.88
N ARG A 321 -9.76 -21.31 -3.17
CA ARG A 321 -9.36 -22.23 -4.24
C ARG A 321 -7.92 -22.67 -4.10
N GLY A 322 -6.99 -21.72 -4.01
CA GLY A 322 -5.56 -22.00 -4.17
C GLY A 322 -4.70 -21.74 -2.94
N GLY A 323 -5.25 -21.31 -1.82
CA GLY A 323 -4.44 -20.81 -0.70
C GLY A 323 -3.85 -19.43 -0.97
N ILE A 324 -3.00 -18.95 -0.06
CA ILE A 324 -2.28 -17.68 -0.22
C ILE A 324 -1.13 -17.87 -1.20
N GLU A 325 -1.02 -16.98 -2.19
CA GLU A 325 0.04 -17.00 -3.22
C GLU A 325 1.15 -15.99 -2.90
N TYR A 326 0.75 -14.80 -2.50
CA TYR A 326 1.64 -13.69 -2.16
C TYR A 326 1.00 -12.81 -1.09
N ILE A 327 1.77 -11.88 -0.54
CA ILE A 327 1.29 -10.86 0.38
C ILE A 327 1.47 -9.46 -0.21
N GLU A 328 0.54 -8.57 0.10
CA GLU A 328 0.53 -7.18 -0.31
C GLU A 328 0.75 -6.30 0.93
N VAL A 329 1.92 -5.69 1.05
CA VAL A 329 2.25 -4.69 2.08
C VAL A 329 1.75 -3.34 1.62
N ARG A 330 0.93 -2.66 2.44
CA ARG A 330 0.21 -1.43 2.07
C ARG A 330 0.59 -0.21 2.91
N SER A 331 1.56 -0.36 3.81
CA SER A 331 1.90 0.67 4.80
C SER A 331 3.08 1.57 4.39
N LEU A 332 3.55 1.51 3.15
CA LEU A 332 4.55 2.47 2.65
C LEU A 332 3.89 3.78 2.26
N ASP A 333 4.44 4.88 2.76
CA ASP A 333 4.19 6.20 2.21
C ASP A 333 4.96 6.37 0.89
N ILE A 334 4.55 7.32 0.06
CA ILE A 334 5.32 7.76 -1.10
C ILE A 334 6.67 8.29 -0.63
N ASN A 335 7.76 7.77 -1.18
CA ASN A 335 9.11 8.28 -0.96
C ASN A 335 9.27 9.63 -1.69
N PRO A 336 9.35 10.76 -0.97
CA PRO A 336 9.45 12.08 -1.58
C PRO A 336 10.83 12.37 -2.15
N PHE A 337 11.82 11.49 -1.92
CA PHE A 337 13.19 11.62 -2.40
C PHE A 337 13.44 10.77 -3.66
N SER A 338 12.40 10.13 -4.20
CA SER A 338 12.46 9.34 -5.44
C SER A 338 11.39 9.85 -6.42
N PRO A 339 11.73 10.10 -7.70
CA PRO A 339 10.75 10.53 -8.71
C PRO A 339 9.69 9.46 -9.01
N ILE A 340 9.93 8.20 -8.62
CA ILE A 340 8.98 7.09 -8.78
C ILE A 340 8.31 6.69 -7.47
N GLY A 341 8.50 7.45 -6.38
CA GLY A 341 7.85 7.23 -5.09
C GLY A 341 8.37 6.04 -4.27
N VAL A 342 9.40 5.33 -4.73
CA VAL A 342 10.05 4.20 -4.05
C VAL A 342 11.50 4.05 -4.54
N ASN A 343 12.38 3.40 -3.77
CA ASN A 343 13.77 3.16 -4.18
C ASN A 343 14.27 1.74 -3.82
N HIS A 344 15.50 1.44 -4.23
CA HIS A 344 16.17 0.16 -3.99
C HIS A 344 16.27 -0.18 -2.49
N SER A 345 16.66 0.77 -1.64
CA SER A 345 16.81 0.53 -0.19
C SER A 345 15.48 0.10 0.46
N GLN A 346 14.35 0.70 0.07
CA GLN A 346 13.03 0.31 0.57
C GLN A 346 12.66 -1.12 0.13
N VAL A 347 12.85 -1.45 -1.15
CA VAL A 347 12.55 -2.79 -1.69
C VAL A 347 13.40 -3.85 -0.98
N ARG A 348 14.71 -3.62 -0.87
CA ARG A 348 15.64 -4.56 -0.25
C ARG A 348 15.40 -4.70 1.25
N PHE A 349 15.07 -3.62 1.96
CA PHE A 349 14.66 -3.71 3.36
C PHE A 349 13.40 -4.57 3.52
N LEU A 350 12.40 -4.38 2.66
CA LEU A 350 11.15 -5.14 2.73
C LEU A 350 11.40 -6.63 2.47
N ASP A 351 12.26 -7.00 1.53
CA ASP A 351 12.67 -8.41 1.38
C ASP A 351 13.21 -8.98 2.70
N LEU A 352 14.20 -8.30 3.29
CA LEU A 352 14.83 -8.75 4.54
C LEU A 352 13.80 -8.91 5.65
N PHE A 353 12.96 -7.90 5.83
CA PHE A 353 11.96 -7.88 6.88
C PHE A 353 10.88 -8.96 6.69
N LEU A 354 10.41 -9.16 5.46
CA LEU A 354 9.36 -10.15 5.16
C LEU A 354 9.88 -11.58 5.23
N ILE A 355 11.14 -11.83 4.83
CA ILE A 355 11.81 -13.12 5.06
C ILE A 355 11.94 -13.37 6.57
N TRP A 356 12.40 -12.38 7.33
CA TRP A 356 12.48 -12.47 8.79
C TRP A 356 11.11 -12.79 9.41
N CYS A 357 10.04 -12.13 8.96
CA CYS A 357 8.68 -12.42 9.41
C CYS A 357 8.21 -13.84 9.07
N ALA A 358 8.65 -14.44 7.96
CA ALA A 358 8.35 -15.83 7.63
C ALA A 358 9.14 -16.84 8.48
N LEU A 359 10.37 -16.49 8.89
CA LEU A 359 11.24 -17.33 9.72
C LEU A 359 10.82 -17.32 11.19
N ALA A 360 10.51 -16.13 11.73
CA ALA A 360 10.21 -15.95 13.14
C ALA A 360 8.93 -16.69 13.53
N ASP A 361 8.97 -17.41 14.66
CA ASP A 361 7.76 -18.04 15.17
C ASP A 361 6.75 -16.99 15.64
N ALA A 362 5.51 -17.16 15.19
CA ALA A 362 4.40 -16.27 15.50
C ALA A 362 3.28 -17.09 16.12
N PRO A 363 3.08 -17.05 17.45
CA PRO A 363 1.89 -17.56 18.09
C PRO A 363 0.63 -17.00 17.40
N GLU A 364 -0.45 -17.76 17.47
CA GLU A 364 -1.76 -17.26 17.05
C GLU A 364 -2.13 -16.01 17.85
N MET A 365 -2.89 -15.12 17.22
CA MET A 365 -3.37 -13.90 17.86
C MET A 365 -4.88 -13.83 17.80
N SER A 366 -5.49 -13.59 18.95
CA SER A 366 -6.87 -13.13 19.06
C SER A 366 -7.03 -11.73 18.47
N SER A 367 -8.28 -11.34 18.18
CA SER A 367 -8.61 -9.98 17.74
C SER A 367 -8.16 -8.93 18.76
N ALA A 368 -8.22 -9.23 20.05
CA ALA A 368 -7.75 -8.33 21.10
C ALA A 368 -6.23 -8.14 21.04
N GLU A 369 -5.46 -9.20 20.84
CA GLU A 369 -3.99 -9.11 20.68
C GLU A 369 -3.60 -8.35 19.41
N LEU A 370 -4.34 -8.52 18.30
CA LEU A 370 -4.14 -7.72 17.09
C LEU A 370 -4.41 -6.22 17.34
N LEU A 371 -5.42 -5.88 18.15
CA LEU A 371 -5.64 -4.50 18.57
C LEU A 371 -4.52 -3.99 19.48
N CYS A 372 -3.95 -4.86 20.32
CA CYS A 372 -2.80 -4.51 21.14
C CYS A 372 -1.58 -4.15 20.31
N THR A 373 -1.26 -4.88 19.24
CA THR A 373 -0.11 -4.55 18.39
C THR A 373 -0.24 -3.17 17.74
N ARG A 374 -1.47 -2.73 17.42
CA ARG A 374 -1.74 -1.37 16.90
C ARG A 374 -1.30 -0.26 17.85
N LYS A 375 -1.19 -0.50 19.17
CA LYS A 375 -0.68 0.51 20.11
C LYS A 375 0.76 0.91 19.77
N ASN A 376 1.61 -0.04 19.41
CA ASN A 376 2.98 0.25 18.98
C ASN A 376 3.02 0.99 17.64
N TRP A 377 2.17 0.58 16.69
CA TRP A 377 2.02 1.31 15.44
C TRP A 377 1.63 2.76 15.69
N ASN A 378 0.61 3.02 16.50
CA ASN A 378 0.16 4.39 16.82
C ASN A 378 1.24 5.23 17.52
N ARG A 379 2.00 4.65 18.46
CA ARG A 379 3.15 5.32 19.08
C ARG A 379 4.18 5.73 18.04
N VAL A 380 4.52 4.84 17.11
CA VAL A 380 5.50 5.13 16.06
C VAL A 380 4.96 6.13 15.03
N ILE A 381 3.71 5.98 14.64
CA ILE A 381 3.02 6.86 13.69
C ILE A 381 3.00 8.31 14.18
N LEU A 382 2.58 8.52 15.43
CA LEU A 382 2.34 9.87 15.98
C LEU A 382 3.58 10.49 16.63
N GLU A 383 4.47 9.68 17.21
CA GLU A 383 5.64 10.18 17.94
C GLU A 383 6.85 9.21 17.90
N GLY A 384 7.03 8.46 16.82
CA GLY A 384 8.11 7.47 16.69
C GLY A 384 9.51 8.04 16.78
N ARG A 385 9.71 9.30 16.37
CA ARG A 385 11.02 9.98 16.44
C ARG A 385 11.31 10.64 17.80
N LYS A 386 10.39 10.57 18.75
CA LYS A 386 10.55 11.24 20.05
C LYS A 386 11.74 10.65 20.80
N PRO A 387 12.65 11.47 21.36
CA PRO A 387 13.76 10.98 22.16
C PRO A 387 13.28 10.11 23.33
N GLY A 388 13.92 8.96 23.54
CA GLY A 388 13.53 8.01 24.58
C GLY A 388 12.24 7.23 24.29
N GLN A 389 11.69 7.30 23.07
CA GLN A 389 10.44 6.61 22.74
C GLN A 389 10.58 5.09 22.89
N THR A 390 9.51 4.49 23.38
CA THR A 390 9.44 3.06 23.69
C THR A 390 8.32 2.36 22.92
N ILE A 391 8.45 1.05 22.81
CA ILE A 391 7.41 0.13 22.34
C ILE A 391 7.21 -0.96 23.37
N GLY A 392 6.02 -1.56 23.40
CA GLY A 392 5.63 -2.61 24.34
C GLY A 392 5.54 -3.99 23.69
N LEU A 393 5.50 -5.05 24.51
CA LEU A 393 5.14 -6.39 24.03
C LEU A 393 3.61 -6.55 24.10
N GLY A 394 2.93 -6.53 22.95
CA GLY A 394 1.47 -6.61 22.93
C GLY A 394 0.81 -5.48 23.76
N CYS A 395 -0.07 -5.85 24.69
CA CYS A 395 -0.74 -4.92 25.60
C CYS A 395 -0.03 -4.76 26.96
N GLU A 396 1.11 -5.42 27.17
CA GLU A 396 1.78 -5.48 28.46
C GLU A 396 2.41 -4.13 28.87
N SER A 397 2.69 -4.01 30.16
CA SER A 397 3.35 -2.84 30.75
C SER A 397 4.85 -2.79 30.43
N GLU A 398 5.48 -3.92 30.10
CA GLU A 398 6.90 -3.95 29.73
C GLU A 398 7.12 -3.17 28.44
N GLN A 399 8.01 -2.18 28.53
CA GLN A 399 8.40 -1.32 27.42
C GLN A 399 9.91 -1.38 27.21
N ARG A 400 10.32 -1.28 25.95
CA ARG A 400 11.73 -1.23 25.54
C ARG A 400 11.96 -0.03 24.61
N PRO A 401 13.12 0.64 24.69
CA PRO A 401 13.45 1.72 23.76
C PRO A 401 13.42 1.23 22.30
N ILE A 402 12.82 2.03 21.40
CA ILE A 402 12.74 1.70 19.97
C ILE A 402 14.12 1.39 19.41
N ALA A 403 15.14 2.17 19.78
CA ALA A 403 16.50 2.00 19.29
C ALA A 403 17.08 0.62 19.62
N GLY A 404 16.88 0.13 20.85
CA GLY A 404 17.35 -1.19 21.27
C GLY A 404 16.63 -2.32 20.53
N VAL A 405 15.31 -2.18 20.32
CA VAL A 405 14.53 -3.18 19.59
C VAL A 405 14.88 -3.19 18.10
N GLY A 406 15.04 -2.01 17.49
CA GLY A 406 15.48 -1.87 16.10
C GLY A 406 16.86 -2.47 15.85
N LYS A 407 17.83 -2.18 16.72
CA LYS A 407 19.18 -2.79 16.67
C LYS A 407 19.13 -4.31 16.78
N SER A 408 18.28 -4.84 17.66
CA SER A 408 18.12 -6.30 17.82
C SER A 408 17.52 -6.93 16.56
N LEU A 409 16.51 -6.30 15.95
CA LEU A 409 15.94 -6.74 14.68
C LEU A 409 16.99 -6.72 13.56
N PHE A 410 17.76 -5.63 13.46
CA PHE A 410 18.78 -5.48 12.42
C PHE A 410 19.94 -6.47 12.55
N ALA A 411 20.24 -6.97 13.76
CA ALA A 411 21.19 -8.06 13.93
C ALA A 411 20.73 -9.33 13.19
N ASP A 412 19.43 -9.65 13.25
CA ASP A 412 18.86 -10.76 12.49
C ASP A 412 18.78 -10.44 10.99
N LEU A 413 18.34 -9.23 10.62
CA LEU A 413 18.23 -8.83 9.21
C LEU A 413 19.58 -8.88 8.50
N ARG A 414 20.68 -8.54 9.20
CA ARG A 414 22.04 -8.65 8.66
C ARG A 414 22.40 -10.09 8.29
N ARG A 415 22.02 -11.08 9.11
CA ARG A 415 22.23 -12.50 8.79
C ARG A 415 21.43 -12.95 7.58
N VAL A 416 20.20 -12.44 7.41
CA VAL A 416 19.41 -12.67 6.18
C VAL A 416 20.07 -12.00 4.98
N ALA A 417 20.60 -10.78 5.15
CA ALA A 417 21.30 -10.04 4.09
C ALA A 417 22.56 -10.77 3.61
N GLU A 418 23.35 -11.32 4.52
CA GLU A 418 24.53 -12.14 4.21
C GLU A 418 24.18 -13.37 3.37
N VAL A 419 23.00 -13.98 3.58
CA VAL A 419 22.52 -15.08 2.75
C VAL A 419 22.12 -14.62 1.35
N LEU A 420 21.38 -13.51 1.24
CA LEU A 420 20.95 -12.96 -0.05
C LEU A 420 22.11 -12.43 -0.89
N ASP A 421 23.15 -11.89 -0.25
CA ASP A 421 24.33 -11.35 -0.91
C ASP A 421 25.42 -12.41 -1.19
N ARG A 422 25.27 -13.66 -0.72
CA ARG A 422 26.32 -14.69 -0.74
C ARG A 422 26.96 -14.89 -2.12
N ASP A 423 26.13 -14.92 -3.16
CA ASP A 423 26.54 -15.14 -4.55
C ASP A 423 26.44 -13.84 -5.40
N SER A 424 26.21 -12.69 -4.76
CA SER A 424 26.11 -11.39 -5.42
C SER A 424 27.50 -10.76 -5.60
N ALA A 425 27.72 -10.08 -6.72
CA ALA A 425 28.95 -9.33 -6.97
C ALA A 425 29.11 -8.12 -6.03
N GLN A 426 28.02 -7.62 -5.45
CA GLN A 426 27.98 -6.48 -4.53
C GLN A 426 27.06 -6.79 -3.35
N PRO A 427 27.41 -6.35 -2.12
CA PRO A 427 26.65 -6.67 -0.92
C PRO A 427 25.47 -5.70 -0.72
N TYR A 428 24.57 -5.64 -1.70
CA TYR A 428 23.49 -4.63 -1.73
C TYR A 428 22.54 -4.75 -0.53
N TYR A 429 22.25 -5.95 -0.04
CA TYR A 429 21.36 -6.11 1.11
C TYR A 429 22.05 -5.72 2.43
N GLN A 430 23.32 -6.06 2.60
CA GLN A 430 24.11 -5.66 3.77
C GLN A 430 24.31 -4.14 3.81
N GLN A 431 24.57 -3.50 2.66
CA GLN A 431 24.66 -2.04 2.56
C GLN A 431 23.38 -1.35 3.04
N VAL A 432 22.20 -1.91 2.73
CA VAL A 432 20.92 -1.38 3.22
C VAL A 432 20.78 -1.53 4.74
N CYS A 433 21.28 -2.62 5.33
CA CYS A 433 21.35 -2.75 6.78
C CYS A 433 22.24 -1.65 7.40
N GLU A 434 23.40 -1.37 6.80
CA GLU A 434 24.34 -0.35 7.25
C GLU A 434 23.80 1.07 7.07
N GLU A 435 23.06 1.34 6.00
CA GLU A 435 22.40 2.63 5.73
C GLU A 435 21.32 2.95 6.77
N LEU A 436 20.48 1.97 7.11
CA LEU A 436 19.26 2.20 7.90
C LEU A 436 19.45 2.03 9.41
N LEU A 437 20.47 1.27 9.85
CA LEU A 437 20.74 1.06 11.27
C LEU A 437 21.00 2.36 12.05
N PRO A 438 21.76 3.34 11.52
CA PRO A 438 21.98 4.63 12.20
C PRO A 438 20.69 5.42 12.49
N CYS A 439 19.61 5.20 11.74
CA CYS A 439 18.34 5.90 11.96
C CYS A 439 17.76 5.69 13.37
N PHE A 440 18.08 4.58 14.02
CA PHE A 440 17.64 4.29 15.40
C PHE A 440 18.30 5.17 16.45
N GLU A 441 19.53 5.64 16.20
CA GLU A 441 20.26 6.56 17.08
C GLU A 441 20.10 8.02 16.64
N GLN A 442 19.81 8.24 15.35
CA GLN A 442 19.60 9.55 14.75
C GLN A 442 18.22 9.60 14.06
N PRO A 443 17.11 9.73 14.81
CA PRO A 443 15.75 9.69 14.24
C PRO A 443 15.49 10.74 13.16
N ASP A 444 16.23 11.85 13.16
CA ASP A 444 16.12 12.90 12.15
C ASP A 444 16.66 12.48 10.76
N SER A 445 17.41 11.38 10.68
CA SER A 445 17.87 10.80 9.41
C SER A 445 16.81 9.92 8.73
N THR A 446 15.74 9.52 9.44
CA THR A 446 14.58 8.84 8.84
C THR A 446 13.89 9.73 7.81
N TYR A 447 13.02 9.15 6.98
CA TYR A 447 12.32 9.93 5.94
C TYR A 447 11.50 11.06 6.55
N SER A 448 10.74 10.79 7.60
CA SER A 448 9.92 11.80 8.27
C SER A 448 10.74 12.90 8.93
N GLY A 449 11.91 12.58 9.50
CA GLY A 449 12.83 13.57 10.08
C GLY A 449 13.38 14.53 9.02
N ARG A 450 13.95 13.96 7.96
CA ARG A 450 14.50 14.71 6.81
C ARG A 450 13.43 15.55 6.12
N LEU A 451 12.23 14.99 5.97
CA LEU A 451 11.12 15.66 5.30
C LEU A 451 10.57 16.81 6.14
N LEU A 452 10.33 16.60 7.43
CA LEU A 452 9.80 17.63 8.32
C LEU A 452 10.73 18.84 8.39
N ALA A 453 12.05 18.62 8.42
CA ALA A 453 13.04 19.70 8.40
C ALA A 453 12.87 20.59 7.15
N GLN A 454 12.77 19.99 5.96
CA GLN A 454 12.57 20.74 4.70
C GLN A 454 11.21 21.41 4.62
N MET A 455 10.16 20.74 5.12
CA MET A 455 8.80 21.30 5.15
C MET A 455 8.67 22.49 6.11
N LYS A 456 9.41 22.52 7.23
CA LYS A 456 9.42 23.67 8.16
C LYS A 456 10.00 24.93 7.52
N GLU A 457 11.03 24.80 6.69
CA GLU A 457 11.64 25.93 6.00
C GLU A 457 10.71 26.50 4.91
N GLN A 458 10.11 25.61 4.11
CA GLN A 458 9.49 26.03 2.84
C GLN A 458 7.95 26.00 2.87
N GLY A 459 7.36 25.19 3.74
CA GLY A 459 5.95 24.79 3.74
C GLY A 459 5.73 23.52 2.91
N ASN A 460 4.86 22.62 3.37
CA ASN A 460 4.59 21.34 2.71
C ASN A 460 4.09 21.46 1.27
N GLY A 461 3.22 22.43 0.99
CA GLY A 461 2.69 22.68 -0.35
C GLY A 461 3.77 23.14 -1.34
N ALA A 462 4.57 24.14 -0.97
CA ALA A 462 5.67 24.65 -1.79
C ALA A 462 6.77 23.61 -2.01
N PHE A 463 7.06 22.81 -0.97
CA PHE A 463 7.97 21.68 -1.05
C PHE A 463 7.51 20.65 -2.09
N GLY A 464 6.25 20.20 -2.01
CA GLY A 464 5.67 19.25 -2.95
C GLY A 464 5.65 19.78 -4.39
N LEU A 465 5.33 21.06 -4.58
CA LEU A 465 5.35 21.72 -5.89
C LEU A 465 6.74 21.76 -6.55
N ARG A 466 7.77 22.09 -5.77
CA ARG A 466 9.15 22.09 -6.28
C ARG A 466 9.53 20.69 -6.76
N LEU A 467 9.31 19.66 -5.93
CA LEU A 467 9.62 18.29 -6.28
C LEU A 467 8.84 17.82 -7.50
N ALA A 468 7.54 18.13 -7.58
CA ALA A 468 6.70 17.77 -8.72
C ALA A 468 7.23 18.40 -10.02
N GLY A 469 7.69 19.64 -9.98
CA GLY A 469 8.35 20.31 -11.11
C GLY A 469 9.67 19.65 -11.48
N GLN A 470 10.55 19.42 -10.51
CA GLN A 470 11.86 18.77 -10.73
C GLN A 470 11.71 17.37 -11.34
N TYR A 471 10.82 16.54 -10.78
CA TYR A 471 10.60 15.17 -11.23
C TYR A 471 9.94 15.11 -12.59
N ARG A 472 9.04 16.04 -12.92
CA ARG A 472 8.48 16.15 -14.26
C ARG A 472 9.57 16.38 -15.31
N GLU A 473 10.46 17.35 -15.12
CA GLU A 473 11.52 17.63 -16.09
C GLU A 473 12.53 16.47 -16.22
N MET A 474 12.89 15.85 -15.09
CA MET A 474 13.73 14.66 -15.06
C MET A 474 13.11 13.50 -15.86
N LEU A 475 11.87 13.13 -15.54
CA LEU A 475 11.19 11.99 -16.18
C LEU A 475 10.87 12.22 -17.66
N ARG A 476 10.63 13.47 -18.07
CA ARG A 476 10.40 13.80 -19.49
C ARG A 476 11.67 13.65 -20.33
N SER A 477 12.82 14.02 -19.78
CA SER A 477 14.11 14.03 -20.48
C SER A 477 14.81 12.68 -20.53
N GLU A 478 14.60 11.79 -19.56
CA GLU A 478 15.25 10.48 -19.51
C GLU A 478 14.71 9.46 -20.53
N PRO A 479 15.54 8.80 -21.34
CA PRO A 479 15.07 7.77 -22.27
C PRO A 479 14.38 6.60 -21.55
N LEU A 480 13.51 5.89 -22.25
CA LEU A 480 13.00 4.60 -21.76
C LEU A 480 14.12 3.55 -21.81
N GLU A 481 14.09 2.58 -20.91
CA GLU A 481 15.17 1.58 -20.77
C GLU A 481 14.70 0.13 -21.03
N ILE A 482 13.52 -0.25 -20.55
CA ILE A 482 12.91 -1.59 -20.68
C ILE A 482 11.69 -1.55 -21.60
N LEU A 483 10.77 -0.60 -21.37
CA LEU A 483 9.61 -0.40 -22.22
C LEU A 483 10.02 0.38 -23.48
N THR A 484 9.37 0.10 -24.60
CA THR A 484 9.54 0.88 -25.82
C THR A 484 8.28 1.67 -26.13
N ALA A 485 8.40 2.71 -26.95
CA ALA A 485 7.26 3.52 -27.39
C ALA A 485 6.21 2.65 -28.12
N GLU A 486 6.65 1.68 -28.91
CA GLU A 486 5.79 0.75 -29.64
C GLU A 486 5.01 -0.17 -28.68
N ARG A 487 5.69 -0.69 -27.64
CA ARG A 487 5.04 -1.55 -26.64
C ARG A 487 4.00 -0.79 -25.83
N LEU A 488 4.27 0.47 -25.49
CA LEU A 488 3.33 1.35 -24.79
C LEU A 488 2.15 1.73 -25.68
N ALA A 489 2.38 2.08 -26.95
CA ALA A 489 1.32 2.37 -27.91
C ALA A 489 0.42 1.14 -28.17
N ALA A 490 1.02 -0.04 -28.31
CA ALA A 490 0.28 -1.29 -28.47
C ALA A 490 -0.57 -1.62 -27.24
N GLU A 491 -0.07 -1.40 -26.02
CA GLU A 491 -0.87 -1.62 -24.81
C GLU A 491 -2.01 -0.60 -24.67
N CYS A 492 -1.77 0.67 -25.02
CA CYS A 492 -2.80 1.70 -25.08
C CYS A 492 -3.96 1.27 -25.99
N GLU A 493 -3.68 0.89 -27.25
CA GLU A 493 -4.72 0.44 -28.19
C GLU A 493 -5.41 -0.85 -27.70
N ARG A 494 -4.64 -1.83 -27.23
CA ARG A 494 -5.19 -3.09 -26.71
C ARG A 494 -6.13 -2.88 -25.53
N SER A 495 -5.81 -1.95 -24.64
CA SER A 495 -6.67 -1.63 -23.50
C SER A 495 -8.00 -1.02 -23.95
N TRP A 496 -7.99 -0.11 -24.94
CA TRP A 496 -9.23 0.43 -25.50
C TRP A 496 -10.08 -0.64 -26.18
N GLN A 497 -9.46 -1.55 -26.94
CA GLN A 497 -10.16 -2.68 -27.55
C GLN A 497 -10.82 -3.58 -26.51
N ARG A 498 -10.10 -3.93 -25.42
CA ARG A 498 -10.67 -4.72 -24.32
C ARG A 498 -11.83 -4.02 -23.63
N GLN A 499 -11.74 -2.71 -23.38
CA GLN A 499 -12.85 -1.97 -22.78
C GLN A 499 -14.09 -1.98 -23.69
N ARG A 500 -13.92 -1.69 -24.98
CA ARG A 500 -15.04 -1.73 -25.95
C ARG A 500 -15.67 -3.12 -26.05
N GLN A 501 -14.87 -4.17 -25.97
CA GLN A 501 -15.36 -5.54 -25.95
C GLN A 501 -16.23 -5.81 -24.72
N LEU A 502 -15.78 -5.39 -23.52
CA LEU A 502 -16.58 -5.51 -22.29
C LEU A 502 -17.90 -4.74 -22.39
N GLU A 503 -17.88 -3.53 -22.98
CA GLU A 503 -19.08 -2.73 -23.20
C GLU A 503 -20.06 -3.38 -24.19
N SER A 504 -19.57 -4.10 -25.21
CA SER A 504 -20.41 -4.83 -26.17
C SER A 504 -20.91 -6.18 -25.67
N ASP A 505 -20.18 -6.81 -24.74
CA ASP A 505 -20.49 -8.15 -24.22
C ASP A 505 -21.55 -8.13 -23.11
N ASP A 506 -21.91 -6.95 -22.60
CA ASP A 506 -22.94 -6.80 -21.58
C ASP A 506 -24.32 -7.22 -22.09
N LYS A 507 -24.87 -8.26 -21.47
CA LYS A 507 -26.21 -8.79 -21.81
C LYS A 507 -27.31 -8.35 -20.84
N LEU A 508 -26.91 -7.90 -19.65
CA LEU A 508 -27.82 -7.51 -18.58
C LEU A 508 -27.82 -5.98 -18.41
N GLY A 509 -28.99 -5.41 -18.11
CA GLY A 509 -29.04 -4.06 -17.57
C GLY A 509 -28.34 -3.98 -16.21
N PHE A 510 -27.81 -2.82 -15.86
CA PHE A 510 -26.97 -2.65 -14.66
C PHE A 510 -27.66 -3.03 -13.35
N ASP A 511 -28.95 -2.72 -13.19
CA ASP A 511 -29.71 -3.11 -11.99
C ASP A 511 -29.78 -4.64 -11.85
N ALA A 512 -29.97 -5.38 -12.95
CA ALA A 512 -29.96 -6.84 -12.97
C ALA A 512 -28.55 -7.42 -12.74
N TYR A 513 -27.52 -6.75 -13.29
CA TYR A 513 -26.13 -7.10 -13.02
C TYR A 513 -25.79 -6.99 -11.53
N LEU A 514 -26.17 -5.88 -10.87
CA LEU A 514 -25.94 -5.67 -9.44
C LEU A 514 -26.65 -6.71 -8.58
N ALA A 515 -27.91 -7.03 -8.88
CA ALA A 515 -28.65 -8.06 -8.16
C ALA A 515 -27.97 -9.45 -8.22
N GLY A 516 -27.28 -9.74 -9.32
CA GLY A 516 -26.48 -10.97 -9.44
C GLY A 516 -25.19 -10.96 -8.60
N GLN A 517 -24.62 -9.78 -8.31
CA GLN A 517 -23.42 -9.65 -7.47
C GLN A 517 -23.74 -9.81 -5.97
N GLU A 518 -24.98 -9.53 -5.53
CA GLU A 518 -25.40 -9.69 -4.13
C GLU A 518 -25.60 -11.16 -3.70
N GLN A 519 -25.69 -12.08 -4.67
CA GLN A 519 -25.97 -13.50 -4.41
C GLN A 519 -24.71 -14.39 -4.26
N GLY A 520 -23.51 -13.89 -4.63
CA GLY A 520 -22.22 -14.55 -4.42
C GLY A 520 -21.62 -14.23 -3.05
#